data_AF-A0A7S3CJ57-F1
#
_entry.id   AF-A0A7S3CJ57-F1
#
_cell.length_a   1.000
_cell.length_b   1.000
_cell.length_c   1.000
_cell.angle_alpha   90.00
_cell.angle_beta   90.00
_cell.angle_gamma   90.00
#
_symmetry.space_group_name_H-M   'P 1'
#
loop_
_entity.id
_entity.type
_entity.pdbx_description
1 polymer ?
#
loop_
_entity_poly.entity_id
_entity_poly.type
_entity_poly.pdbx_seq_one_letter_code
_entity_poly.pdbx_strand_id
1 'polypeptide(L)'
;MDRHLSAKAVVKRRETGEMMDRIYPKLMAFINRTEYPLFFNEEIRALGINGCTLQSGPLAFNLFEYGALIYEIAKRDYSVGLCFFVQNSLGVDLINQLGSQEQKDRILPGLINYDKMISFGLTEEDNGSDASSLQ
;
A
#
# COMPACT_ATOMS: atom_id res chain seq x y z
N MET A 1 -20.28 4.60 -2.24
CA MET A 1 -19.22 3.72 -1.73
C MET A 1 -19.46 3.31 -0.29
N ASP A 2 -19.59 4.25 0.67
CA ASP A 2 -19.73 3.96 2.12
C ASP A 2 -20.78 2.92 2.51
N ARG A 3 -21.94 2.88 1.84
CA ARG A 3 -23.00 1.90 2.13
C ARG A 3 -22.58 0.43 1.96
N HIS A 4 -21.43 0.16 1.33
CA HIS A 4 -20.88 -1.17 1.09
C HIS A 4 -19.62 -1.47 1.91
N LEU A 5 -19.24 -0.57 2.83
CA LEU A 5 -18.06 -0.69 3.67
C LEU A 5 -18.46 -0.96 5.13
N SER A 6 -17.62 -1.66 5.90
CA SER A 6 -17.80 -1.69 7.35
C SER A 6 -17.63 -0.29 7.96
N ALA A 7 -18.21 -0.06 9.15
CA ALA A 7 -18.04 1.22 9.86
C ALA A 7 -16.56 1.59 10.04
N LYS A 8 -15.70 0.61 10.35
CA LYS A 8 -14.25 0.79 10.47
C LYS A 8 -13.60 1.21 9.15
N ALA A 9 -13.98 0.58 8.04
CA ALA A 9 -13.49 0.94 6.71
C ALA A 9 -13.98 2.33 6.26
N VAL A 10 -15.21 2.73 6.60
CA VAL A 10 -15.71 4.09 6.32
C VAL A 10 -14.85 5.14 7.02
N VAL A 11 -14.53 4.92 8.30
CA VAL A 11 -13.65 5.84 9.07
C VAL A 11 -12.29 5.93 8.40
N LYS A 12 -11.62 4.79 8.16
CA LYS A 12 -10.28 4.78 7.57
C LYS A 12 -10.23 5.34 6.16
N ARG A 13 -11.27 5.10 5.35
CA ARG A 13 -11.40 5.71 4.02
C ARG A 13 -11.45 7.24 4.12
N ARG A 14 -12.28 7.79 5.01
CA ARG A 14 -12.40 9.26 5.17
C ARG A 14 -11.10 9.88 5.67
N GLU A 15 -10.50 9.30 6.70
CA GLU A 15 -9.19 9.75 7.21
C GLU A 15 -8.10 9.68 6.13
N THR A 16 -8.13 8.66 5.26
CA THR A 16 -7.21 8.55 4.11
C THR A 16 -7.41 9.71 3.13
N GLY A 17 -8.66 10.01 2.77
CA GLY A 17 -8.99 11.12 1.88
C GLY A 17 -8.58 12.47 2.46
N GLU A 18 -8.85 12.71 3.74
CA GLU A 18 -8.47 13.95 4.45
C GLU A 18 -6.95 14.10 4.55
N MET A 19 -6.23 13.01 4.86
CA MET A 19 -4.77 12.99 4.85
C MET A 19 -4.23 13.36 3.47
N MET A 20 -4.75 12.74 2.41
CA MET A 20 -4.31 13.01 1.03
C MET A 20 -4.58 14.45 0.61
N ASP A 21 -5.75 14.99 0.93
CA ASP A 21 -6.10 16.39 0.67
C ASP A 21 -5.14 17.35 1.37
N ARG A 22 -4.77 17.05 2.63
CA ARG A 22 -3.81 17.84 3.41
C ARG A 22 -2.39 17.78 2.85
N ILE A 23 -1.91 16.60 2.43
CA ILE A 23 -0.51 16.45 1.99
C ILE A 23 -0.28 16.79 0.52
N TYR A 24 -1.35 16.83 -0.29
CA TYR A 24 -1.25 17.01 -1.74
C TYR A 24 -0.45 18.27 -2.16
N PRO A 25 -0.61 19.46 -1.55
CA PRO A 25 0.20 20.63 -1.91
C PRO A 25 1.71 20.41 -1.72
N LYS A 26 2.10 19.69 -0.67
CA LYS A 26 3.50 19.33 -0.41
C LYS A 26 3.99 18.27 -1.40
N LEU A 27 3.13 17.31 -1.71
CA LEU A 27 3.42 16.20 -2.63
C LEU A 27 3.77 16.68 -4.05
N MET A 28 3.10 17.75 -4.53
CA MET A 28 3.36 18.33 -5.86
C MET A 28 4.82 18.70 -6.11
N ALA A 29 5.54 19.17 -5.09
CA ALA A 29 6.94 19.54 -5.22
C ALA A 29 7.84 18.32 -5.51
N PHE A 30 7.49 17.14 -4.96
CA PHE A 30 8.21 15.89 -5.19
C PHE A 30 7.87 15.30 -6.56
N ILE A 31 6.59 15.33 -6.93
CA ILE A 31 6.12 14.86 -8.24
C ILE A 31 6.81 15.64 -9.37
N ASN A 32 6.84 16.97 -9.29
CA ASN A 32 7.49 17.82 -10.30
C ASN A 32 9.01 17.59 -10.41
N ARG A 33 9.63 17.02 -9.37
CA ARG A 33 11.06 16.66 -9.37
C ARG A 33 11.31 15.18 -9.60
N THR A 34 10.26 14.36 -9.79
CA THR A 34 10.40 12.89 -9.90
C THR A 34 11.09 12.26 -8.68
N GLU A 35 10.84 12.81 -7.49
CA GLU A 35 11.42 12.34 -6.23
C GLU A 35 10.40 11.55 -5.42
N TYR A 36 10.85 10.49 -4.73
CA TYR A 36 9.97 9.75 -3.83
C TYR A 36 9.72 10.54 -2.52
N PRO A 37 8.45 10.77 -2.14
CA PRO A 37 8.11 11.53 -0.95
C PRO A 37 8.16 10.64 0.30
N LEU A 38 9.33 10.48 0.95
CA LEU A 38 9.47 9.62 2.15
C LEU A 38 8.47 9.96 3.28
N PHE A 39 8.06 11.23 3.40
CA PHE A 39 7.05 11.65 4.37
C PHE A 39 5.68 10.99 4.15
N PHE A 40 5.38 10.51 2.93
CA PHE A 40 4.16 9.76 2.64
C PHE A 40 4.10 8.45 3.46
N ASN A 41 5.24 7.77 3.61
CA ASN A 41 5.32 6.55 4.41
C ASN A 41 5.00 6.84 5.89
N GLU A 42 5.43 7.99 6.41
CA GLU A 42 5.15 8.43 7.77
C GLU A 42 3.65 8.71 7.97
N GLU A 43 3.00 9.34 7.00
CA GLU A 43 1.55 9.62 7.01
C GLU A 43 0.73 8.33 6.99
N ILE A 44 1.11 7.37 6.14
CA ILE A 44 0.46 6.05 6.06
C ILE A 44 0.68 5.26 7.36
N ARG A 45 1.89 5.31 7.94
CA ARG A 45 2.22 4.69 9.22
C ARG A 45 1.36 5.26 10.35
N ALA A 46 1.26 6.59 10.44
CA ALA A 46 0.43 7.27 11.44
C ALA A 46 -1.06 6.91 11.30
N LEU A 47 -1.53 6.74 10.07
CA LEU A 47 -2.91 6.35 9.78
C LEU A 47 -3.21 4.87 10.12
N GLY A 48 -2.18 4.03 10.18
CA GLY A 48 -2.28 2.63 10.59
C GLY A 48 -2.98 1.73 9.57
N ILE A 49 -2.89 2.06 8.28
CA ILE A 49 -3.57 1.32 7.20
C ILE A 49 -2.67 0.35 6.43
N ASN A 50 -1.39 0.30 6.76
CA ASN A 50 -0.47 -0.64 6.14
C ASN A 50 -0.66 -2.05 6.72
N GLY A 51 -0.65 -3.08 5.86
CA GLY A 51 -1.04 -4.43 6.20
C GLY A 51 -2.53 -4.58 6.51
N CYS A 52 -3.39 -3.69 6.01
CA CYS A 52 -4.81 -3.66 6.36
C CYS A 52 -5.61 -4.92 5.96
N THR A 53 -5.12 -5.69 5.00
CA THR A 53 -5.71 -6.94 4.48
C THR A 53 -5.38 -8.18 5.32
N LEU A 54 -4.40 -8.08 6.23
CA LEU A 54 -4.03 -9.18 7.11
C LEU A 54 -5.18 -9.53 8.05
N GLN A 55 -5.69 -10.76 7.94
CA GLN A 55 -6.83 -11.22 8.75
C GLN A 55 -6.50 -11.35 10.24
N SER A 56 -5.23 -11.55 10.58
CA SER A 56 -4.72 -11.51 11.96
C SER A 56 -4.49 -10.08 12.48
N GLY A 57 -4.60 -9.07 11.60
CA GLY A 57 -4.36 -7.66 11.93
C GLY A 57 -5.60 -6.93 12.45
N PRO A 58 -5.42 -5.70 12.98
CA PRO A 58 -6.51 -4.94 13.61
C PRO A 58 -7.57 -4.44 12.61
N LEU A 59 -7.21 -4.29 11.34
CA LEU A 59 -8.13 -3.86 10.29
C LEU A 59 -8.82 -5.05 9.62
N ALA A 60 -8.09 -6.08 9.21
CA ALA A 60 -8.63 -7.28 8.57
C ALA A 60 -9.64 -6.96 7.44
N PHE A 61 -9.33 -5.94 6.65
CA PHE A 61 -10.15 -5.46 5.55
C PHE A 61 -10.22 -6.48 4.43
N ASN A 62 -11.41 -6.58 3.83
CA ASN A 62 -11.56 -7.33 2.59
C ASN A 62 -11.03 -6.52 1.39
N LEU A 63 -10.96 -7.14 0.21
CA LEU A 63 -10.43 -6.49 -0.99
C LEU A 63 -11.19 -5.23 -1.40
N PHE A 64 -12.51 -5.17 -1.18
CA PHE A 64 -13.30 -3.99 -1.52
C PHE A 64 -12.99 -2.81 -0.57
N GLU A 65 -12.82 -3.09 0.71
CA GLU A 65 -12.44 -2.08 1.71
C GLU A 65 -11.00 -1.58 1.50
N TYR A 66 -10.06 -2.48 1.18
CA TYR A 66 -8.70 -2.11 0.80
C TYR A 66 -8.66 -1.29 -0.49
N GLY A 67 -9.43 -1.68 -1.51
CA GLY A 67 -9.58 -0.93 -2.75
C GLY A 67 -10.13 0.48 -2.53
N ALA A 68 -11.01 0.67 -1.55
CA ALA A 68 -11.50 2.00 -1.18
C ALA A 68 -10.39 2.91 -0.60
N LEU A 69 -9.40 2.36 0.11
CA LEU A 69 -8.24 3.12 0.57
C LEU A 69 -7.34 3.52 -0.59
N ILE A 70 -7.01 2.57 -1.47
CA ILE A 70 -6.21 2.84 -2.69
C ILE A 70 -6.89 3.92 -3.52
N TYR A 71 -8.21 3.85 -3.69
CA TYR A 71 -8.99 4.84 -4.42
C TYR A 71 -8.80 6.26 -3.86
N GLU A 72 -8.88 6.44 -2.54
CA GLU A 72 -8.71 7.78 -1.93
C GLU A 72 -7.30 8.34 -2.13
N ILE A 73 -6.27 7.48 -2.11
CA ILE A 73 -4.89 7.86 -2.39
C ILE A 73 -4.71 8.23 -3.87
N ALA A 74 -5.10 7.32 -4.76
CA ALA A 74 -4.93 7.48 -6.21
C ALA A 74 -5.78 8.63 -6.79
N LYS A 75 -6.88 9.01 -6.13
CA LYS A 75 -7.69 10.19 -6.47
C LYS A 75 -6.87 11.48 -6.47
N ARG A 76 -5.82 11.56 -5.64
CA ARG A 76 -4.91 12.72 -5.58
C ARG A 76 -3.64 12.47 -6.36
N ASP A 77 -3.00 11.33 -6.16
CA ASP A 77 -1.81 10.98 -6.92
C ASP A 77 -1.66 9.47 -7.09
N TYR A 78 -1.54 9.05 -8.36
CA TYR A 78 -1.43 7.64 -8.70
C TYR A 78 -0.06 7.05 -8.30
N SER A 79 1.02 7.85 -8.34
CA SER A 79 2.37 7.32 -8.07
C SER A 79 2.50 6.81 -6.63
N VAL A 80 2.07 7.58 -5.64
CA VAL A 80 2.07 7.15 -4.24
C VAL A 80 1.00 6.10 -3.95
N GLY A 81 -0.12 6.12 -4.69
CA GLY A 81 -1.14 5.07 -4.65
C GLY A 81 -0.59 3.71 -5.10
N LEU A 82 0.22 3.71 -6.16
CA LEU A 82 0.91 2.51 -6.64
C LEU A 82 1.96 2.03 -5.63
N CYS A 83 2.72 2.94 -5.01
CA CYS A 83 3.67 2.56 -3.96
C CYS A 83 2.98 1.90 -2.75
N PHE A 84 1.85 2.46 -2.30
CA PHE A 84 1.04 1.84 -1.25
C PHE A 84 0.51 0.46 -1.66
N PHE A 85 0.07 0.31 -2.92
CA PHE A 85 -0.38 -0.97 -3.47
C PHE A 85 0.75 -2.00 -3.50
N VAL A 86 1.94 -1.65 -4.01
CA VAL A 86 3.09 -2.57 -4.08
C VAL A 86 3.50 -3.03 -2.67
N GLN A 87 3.60 -2.11 -1.72
CA GLN A 87 3.95 -2.43 -0.33
C GLN A 87 2.99 -3.46 0.29
N ASN A 88 1.68 -3.29 0.07
CA ASN A 88 0.66 -4.15 0.66
C ASN A 88 0.45 -5.44 -0.15
N SER A 89 0.10 -5.31 -1.42
CA SER A 89 -0.33 -6.44 -2.26
C SER A 89 0.82 -7.30 -2.76
N LEU A 90 1.94 -6.69 -3.15
CA LEU A 90 3.12 -7.41 -3.64
C LEU A 90 4.20 -7.62 -2.55
N GLY A 91 3.98 -7.06 -1.37
CA GLY A 91 4.84 -7.24 -0.20
C GLY A 91 4.16 -8.04 0.89
N VAL A 92 3.37 -7.34 1.70
CA VAL A 92 2.72 -7.91 2.90
C VAL A 92 1.88 -9.14 2.56
N ASP A 93 0.99 -9.05 1.57
CA ASP A 93 0.08 -10.12 1.21
C ASP A 93 0.79 -11.32 0.60
N LEU A 94 1.74 -11.11 -0.32
CA LEU A 94 2.52 -12.19 -0.92
C LEU A 94 3.35 -12.95 0.13
N ILE A 95 4.05 -12.25 1.02
CA ILE A 95 4.83 -12.89 2.08
C ILE A 95 3.91 -13.60 3.08
N ASN A 96 2.77 -13.00 3.42
CA ASN A 96 1.80 -13.64 4.31
C ASN A 96 1.21 -14.92 3.71
N GLN A 97 0.98 -14.97 2.39
CA GLN A 97 0.40 -16.13 1.72
C GLN A 97 1.43 -17.22 1.39
N LEU A 98 2.59 -16.84 0.88
CA LEU A 98 3.56 -17.77 0.28
C LEU A 98 4.83 -17.96 1.12
N GLY A 99 5.09 -17.08 2.10
CA GLY A 99 6.29 -17.16 2.93
C GLY A 99 6.24 -18.28 3.97
N SER A 100 7.42 -18.76 4.39
CA SER A 100 7.56 -19.60 5.57
C SER A 100 7.26 -18.81 6.86
N GLN A 101 7.02 -19.50 7.97
CA GLN A 101 6.79 -18.81 9.25
C GLN A 101 7.99 -17.91 9.63
N GLU A 102 9.22 -18.41 9.45
CA GLU A 102 10.44 -17.63 9.67
C GLU A 102 10.48 -16.35 8.81
N GLN A 103 10.12 -16.45 7.53
CA GLN A 103 10.07 -15.28 6.63
C GLN A 103 9.01 -14.27 7.08
N LYS A 104 7.82 -14.74 7.49
CA LYS A 104 6.75 -13.88 7.98
C LYS A 104 7.20 -13.11 9.23
N ASP A 105 7.74 -13.81 10.22
CA ASP A 105 8.18 -13.23 11.49
C ASP A 105 9.32 -12.22 11.29
N ARG A 106 10.24 -12.51 10.36
CA ARG A 106 11.38 -11.64 10.07
C ARG A 106 11.04 -10.41 9.22
N ILE A 107 10.09 -10.52 8.29
CA ILE A 107 9.88 -9.51 7.24
C ILE A 107 8.63 -8.67 7.48
N LEU A 108 7.49 -9.30 7.83
CA LEU A 108 6.21 -8.60 7.93
C LEU A 108 6.22 -7.42 8.92
N PRO A 109 6.82 -7.51 10.12
CA PRO A 109 6.84 -6.38 11.04
C PRO A 109 7.48 -5.13 10.43
N GLY A 110 8.61 -5.30 9.73
CA GLY A 110 9.29 -4.19 9.07
C GLY A 110 8.52 -3.62 7.88
N LEU A 111 7.79 -4.46 7.14
CA LEU A 111 6.95 -3.98 6.04
C LEU A 111 5.72 -3.24 6.55
N ILE A 112 5.00 -3.79 7.53
CA ILE A 112 3.79 -3.20 8.14
C ILE A 112 4.13 -1.86 8.77
N ASN A 113 5.24 -1.80 9.49
CA ASN A 113 5.67 -0.56 10.10
C ASN A 113 6.24 0.44 9.10
N TYR A 114 6.49 0.11 7.82
CA TYR A 114 7.24 0.97 6.89
C TYR A 114 8.70 1.23 7.32
N ASP A 115 9.29 0.36 8.13
CA ASP A 115 10.74 0.40 8.44
C ASP A 115 11.56 -0.13 7.25
N LYS A 116 10.91 -0.90 6.38
CA LYS A 116 11.44 -1.38 5.11
C LYS A 116 10.42 -1.14 4.01
N MET A 117 10.91 -0.71 2.85
CA MET A 117 10.16 -0.74 1.62
C MET A 117 10.48 -2.04 0.87
N ILE A 118 9.53 -2.52 0.08
CA ILE A 118 9.71 -3.71 -0.76
C ILE A 118 9.53 -3.35 -2.23
N SER A 119 10.19 -4.14 -3.07
CA SER A 119 10.01 -4.12 -4.52
C SER A 119 9.61 -5.52 -4.97
N PHE A 120 8.91 -5.58 -6.11
CA PHE A 120 8.52 -6.83 -6.75
C PHE A 120 9.18 -6.90 -8.13
N GLY A 121 10.29 -7.63 -8.20
CA GLY A 121 11.00 -7.89 -9.45
C GLY A 121 10.37 -9.07 -10.16
N LEU A 122 9.66 -8.80 -11.25
CA LEU A 122 9.11 -9.82 -12.14
C LEU A 122 9.44 -9.52 -13.60
N THR A 123 9.17 -8.29 -14.05
CA THR A 123 9.45 -7.87 -15.42
C THR A 123 10.95 -7.79 -15.70
N GLU A 124 11.35 -8.33 -16.85
CA GLU A 124 12.71 -8.28 -17.41
C GLU A 124 12.71 -7.50 -18.73
N GLU A 125 13.91 -7.25 -19.30
CA GLU A 125 14.09 -6.47 -20.53
C GLU A 125 13.25 -6.99 -21.70
N ASP A 126 13.29 -8.31 -21.95
CA ASP A 126 12.59 -8.95 -23.06
C ASP A 126 11.21 -9.54 -22.67
N ASN A 127 10.89 -9.59 -21.36
CA ASN A 127 9.73 -10.32 -20.84
C ASN A 127 8.89 -9.45 -19.88
N GLY A 128 7.84 -8.85 -20.43
CA GLY A 128 6.81 -8.12 -19.67
C GLY A 128 5.47 -8.88 -19.61
N SER A 129 4.73 -8.87 -20.72
CA SER A 129 3.43 -9.54 -20.79
C SER A 129 3.55 -11.07 -20.69
N ASP A 130 4.60 -11.65 -21.26
CA ASP A 130 4.91 -13.08 -21.13
C ASP A 130 5.85 -13.32 -19.94
N ALA A 131 5.34 -13.07 -18.74
CA ALA A 131 6.07 -13.35 -17.50
C ALA A 131 6.30 -14.85 -17.23
N SER A 132 5.88 -15.75 -18.14
CA SER A 132 6.21 -17.18 -18.05
C SER A 132 7.52 -17.54 -18.75
N SER A 133 8.05 -16.63 -19.59
CA SER A 133 9.29 -16.81 -20.36
C SER A 133 10.52 -16.10 -19.77
N LEU A 134 10.46 -15.73 -18.48
CA LEU A 134 11.58 -15.10 -17.73
C LEU A 134 12.86 -15.95 -17.75
N GLN A 135 14.03 -15.32 -17.61
CA GLN A 135 15.36 -15.94 -17.74
C GLN A 135 16.13 -16.05 -16.42
#